data_AF-A0A922P0C2-F1
#
_entry.id   AF-A0A922P0C2-F1
#
_cell.length_a   1.000
_cell.length_b   1.000
_cell.length_c   1.000
_cell.angle_alpha   90.00
_cell.angle_beta   90.00
_cell.angle_gamma   90.00
#
_symmetry.space_group_name_H-M   'P 1'
#
loop_
_entity.id
_entity.type
_entity.pdbx_description
1 polymer ?
#
loop_
_entity_poly.entity_id
_entity_poly.type
_entity_poly.pdbx_seq_one_letter_code
_entity_poly.pdbx_strand_id
1 'polypeptide(L)'
;MRHAPVQSYANREEAPNLRAMPADALLSRRELSALSGYAIITLKIWAANNRGPRITRVEGRPRYRVEDVREWIGLSPSAKPEFTQGIFA
;
A
#
# COMPACT_ATOMS: atom_id res chain seq x y z
N MET A 1 41.73 10.57 -15.19
CA MET A 1 40.92 10.94 -14.01
C MET A 1 39.62 10.16 -14.09
N ARG A 2 39.39 9.20 -13.18
CA ARG A 2 38.28 8.23 -13.26
C ARG A 2 36.98 8.93 -12.83
N HIS A 3 36.02 9.06 -13.75
CA HIS A 3 34.65 9.39 -13.41
C HIS A 3 34.11 8.31 -12.47
N ALA A 4 33.83 8.68 -11.23
CA ALA A 4 32.99 7.85 -10.38
C ALA A 4 31.60 7.78 -11.04
N PRO A 5 30.99 6.58 -11.16
CA PRO A 5 29.61 6.51 -11.57
C PRO A 5 28.79 7.22 -10.49
N VAL A 6 28.16 8.33 -10.86
CA VAL A 6 27.12 8.96 -10.05
C VAL A 6 26.07 7.89 -9.91
N GLN A 7 26.01 7.27 -8.72
CA GLN A 7 25.02 6.27 -8.40
C GLN A 7 23.70 7.04 -8.33
N SER A 8 23.07 7.17 -9.49
CA SER A 8 21.69 7.62 -9.62
C SER A 8 20.89 6.69 -8.73
N TYR A 9 20.56 7.14 -7.53
CA TYR A 9 19.51 6.54 -6.73
C TYR A 9 18.28 6.70 -7.60
N ALA A 10 18.02 5.68 -8.42
CA ALA A 10 16.75 5.46 -9.08
C ALA A 10 15.72 5.21 -7.97
N ASN A 11 15.43 6.27 -7.22
CA ASN A 11 14.35 6.32 -6.24
C ASN A 11 13.11 6.82 -6.97
N ARG A 12 12.80 6.13 -8.07
CA ARG A 12 11.44 6.08 -8.61
C ARG A 12 10.83 4.89 -7.91
N GLU A 13 10.21 5.14 -6.76
CA GLU A 13 8.85 4.69 -6.45
C GLU A 13 8.45 3.29 -6.98
N GLU A 14 9.33 2.30 -6.90
CA GLU A 14 8.99 0.93 -7.21
C GLU A 14 8.11 0.49 -6.05
N ALA A 15 6.80 0.43 -6.30
CA ALA A 15 5.84 -0.03 -5.30
C ALA A 15 6.41 -1.32 -4.67
N PRO A 16 6.50 -1.40 -3.33
CA PRO A 16 7.17 -2.51 -2.68
C PRO A 16 6.64 -3.82 -3.24
N ASN A 17 7.50 -4.72 -3.72
CA ASN A 17 7.03 -5.94 -4.36
C ASN A 17 6.35 -6.84 -3.31
N LEU A 18 5.01 -6.81 -3.24
CA LEU A 18 4.20 -7.51 -2.24
C LEU A 18 4.60 -8.98 -2.12
N ARG A 19 4.95 -9.63 -3.24
CA ARG A 19 5.33 -11.05 -3.34
C ARG A 19 6.72 -11.35 -2.78
N ALA A 20 7.63 -10.39 -2.79
CA ALA A 20 9.00 -10.55 -2.28
C ALA A 20 9.11 -10.27 -0.77
N MET A 21 8.10 -9.62 -0.17
CA MET A 21 8.10 -9.29 1.25
C MET A 21 7.71 -10.49 2.13
N PRO A 22 8.28 -10.62 3.34
CA PRO A 22 7.84 -11.60 4.32
C PRO A 22 6.40 -11.33 4.75
N ALA A 23 5.66 -12.40 5.06
CA ALA A 23 4.23 -12.33 5.40
C ALA A 23 3.94 -11.44 6.63
N ASP A 24 4.85 -11.45 7.62
CA ASP A 24 4.73 -10.65 8.85
C ASP A 24 5.24 -9.20 8.67
N ALA A 25 5.73 -8.81 7.48
CA ALA A 25 6.15 -7.43 7.25
C ALA A 25 4.98 -6.46 7.44
N LEU A 26 5.28 -5.33 8.09
CA LEU A 26 4.29 -4.30 8.41
C LEU A 26 4.36 -3.16 7.41
N LEU A 27 3.33 -3.04 6.61
CA LEU A 27 3.13 -1.95 5.66
C LEU A 27 2.52 -0.74 6.35
N SER A 28 3.01 0.43 5.98
CA SER A 28 2.35 1.71 6.22
C SER A 28 1.21 1.94 5.23
N ARG A 29 0.36 2.92 5.53
CA ARG A 29 -0.71 3.33 4.62
C ARG A 29 -0.18 3.88 3.28
N ARG A 30 1.03 4.45 3.26
CA ARG A 30 1.69 4.93 2.02
C ARG A 30 2.08 3.74 1.15
N GLU A 31 2.68 2.71 1.75
CA GLU A 31 3.06 1.49 1.03
C GLU A 31 1.83 0.74 0.52
N LEU A 32 0.78 0.63 1.33
CA LEU A 32 -0.50 0.06 0.90
C LEU A 32 -1.11 0.84 -0.28
N SER A 33 -0.99 2.16 -0.29
CA SER A 33 -1.45 3.01 -1.39
C SER A 33 -0.66 2.74 -2.68
N ALA A 34 0.66 2.67 -2.60
CA ALA A 34 1.51 2.32 -3.74
C ALA A 34 1.22 0.90 -4.26
N LEU A 35 0.92 -0.04 -3.37
CA LEU A 35 0.64 -1.44 -3.69
C LEU A 35 -0.74 -1.66 -4.34
N SER A 36 -1.76 -1.01 -3.80
CA SER A 36 -3.15 -1.21 -4.21
C SER A 36 -3.62 -0.25 -5.30
N GLY A 37 -2.88 0.85 -5.52
CA GLY A 37 -3.27 1.94 -6.41
C GLY A 37 -4.36 2.85 -5.84
N TYR A 38 -4.87 2.59 -4.63
CA TYR A 38 -5.86 3.44 -3.98
C TYR A 38 -5.20 4.65 -3.31
N ALA A 39 -5.88 5.79 -3.33
CA ALA A 39 -5.45 6.98 -2.62
C ALA A 39 -5.41 6.75 -1.10
N ILE A 40 -4.42 7.35 -0.43
CA ILE A 40 -4.24 7.29 1.04
C ILE A 40 -5.51 7.75 1.78
N ILE A 41 -6.21 8.76 1.26
CA ILE A 41 -7.45 9.28 1.84
C ILE A 41 -8.54 8.21 1.81
N THR A 42 -8.71 7.52 0.69
CA THR A 42 -9.64 6.38 0.56
C THR A 42 -9.33 5.30 1.58
N LEU A 43 -8.05 4.91 1.71
CA LEU A 43 -7.60 3.92 2.70
C LEU A 43 -7.83 4.39 4.14
N LYS A 44 -7.72 5.69 4.41
CA LYS A 44 -8.02 6.28 5.74
C LYS A 44 -9.52 6.21 6.05
N ILE A 45 -10.38 6.53 5.09
CA ILE A 45 -11.84 6.44 5.23
C ILE A 45 -12.26 4.99 5.45
N TRP A 46 -11.73 4.05 4.66
CA TRP A 46 -12.03 2.63 4.82
C TRP A 46 -11.58 2.09 6.18
N ALA A 47 -10.37 2.45 6.61
CA ALA A 47 -9.88 2.11 7.94
C ALA A 47 -10.81 2.60 9.07
N ALA A 48 -11.40 3.79 8.93
CA ALA A 48 -12.36 4.31 9.90
C ALA A 48 -13.72 3.58 9.88
N ASN A 49 -14.10 3.03 8.72
CA ASN A 49 -15.35 2.30 8.51
C ASN A 49 -15.19 0.77 8.67
N ASN A 50 -14.07 0.29 9.24
CA ASN A 50 -13.74 -1.14 9.35
C ASN A 50 -13.77 -1.89 8.00
N ARG A 51 -13.40 -1.21 6.91
CA ARG A 51 -13.27 -1.78 5.56
C ARG A 51 -11.79 -1.87 5.15
N GLY A 52 -11.50 -2.83 4.25
CA GLY A 52 -10.16 -3.03 3.70
C GLY A 52 -9.35 -4.09 4.44
N PRO A 53 -8.02 -4.11 4.28
CA PRO A 53 -7.15 -5.10 4.92
C PRO A 53 -7.10 -4.87 6.43
N ARG A 54 -6.86 -5.96 7.17
CA ARG A 54 -6.81 -5.92 8.63
C ARG A 54 -5.74 -4.95 9.12
N ILE A 55 -6.08 -4.19 10.17
CA ILE A 55 -5.21 -3.15 10.73
C ILE A 55 -4.65 -3.66 12.05
N THR A 56 -3.32 -3.75 12.12
CA THR A 56 -2.58 -3.95 13.37
C THR A 56 -2.09 -2.60 13.87
N ARG A 57 -2.45 -2.21 15.10
CA ARG A 57 -1.90 -1.00 15.71
C ARG A 57 -0.57 -1.34 16.38
N VAL A 58 0.52 -0.76 15.87
CA VAL A 58 1.85 -0.89 16.47
C VAL A 58 2.26 0.50 16.95
N GLU A 59 2.52 0.63 18.25
CA GLU A 59 2.85 1.92 18.89
C GLU A 59 1.84 3.04 18.58
N GLY A 60 0.54 2.70 18.59
CA GLY A 60 -0.55 3.64 18.27
C GLY A 60 -0.67 4.02 16.79
N ARG A 61 0.18 3.49 15.91
CA ARG A 61 0.15 3.75 14.46
C ARG A 61 -0.49 2.57 13.72
N PRO A 62 -1.42 2.82 12.79
CA PRO A 62 -2.00 1.75 11.98
C PRO A 62 -0.95 1.18 11.02
N ARG A 63 -0.74 -0.13 11.10
CA ARG A 63 0.09 -0.94 10.20
C ARG A 63 -0.76 -2.05 9.59
N TYR A 64 -0.39 -2.48 8.40
CA TYR A 64 -1.07 -3.53 7.67
C TYR A 64 -0.08 -4.66 7.44
N ARG A 65 -0.39 -5.88 7.86
CA ARG A 65 0.51 -7.00 7.58
C ARG A 65 0.45 -7.37 6.11
N VAL A 66 1.57 -7.79 5.54
CA VAL A 66 1.63 -8.26 4.16
C VAL A 66 0.70 -9.46 3.95
N GLU A 67 0.58 -10.38 4.91
CA GLU A 67 -0.38 -11.49 4.86
C GLU A 67 -1.83 -11.00 4.70
N ASP A 68 -2.30 -10.13 5.58
CA ASP A 68 -3.67 -9.61 5.56
C ASP A 68 -3.95 -8.81 4.27
N VAL A 69 -2.95 -8.08 3.78
CA VAL A 69 -3.05 -7.33 2.51
C VAL A 69 -3.07 -8.27 1.31
N ARG A 70 -2.26 -9.34 1.32
CA ARG A 70 -2.27 -10.37 0.27
C ARG A 70 -3.59 -11.10 0.24
N GLU A 71 -4.14 -11.48 1.40
CA GLU A 71 -5.46 -12.09 1.48
C GLU A 71 -6.52 -11.13 0.97
N TRP A 72 -6.50 -9.87 1.40
CA TRP A 72 -7.47 -8.86 0.95
C TRP A 72 -7.43 -8.60 -0.57
N ILE A 73 -6.24 -8.46 -1.16
CA ILE A 73 -6.07 -8.27 -2.61
C ILE A 73 -6.38 -9.58 -3.36
N GLY A 74 -5.96 -10.73 -2.82
CA GLY A 74 -6.15 -12.05 -3.43
C GLY A 74 -7.61 -12.53 -3.40
N LEU A 75 -8.38 -12.14 -2.38
CA LEU A 75 -9.82 -12.40 -2.27
C LEU A 75 -10.67 -11.54 -3.21
N SER A 76 -10.07 -10.59 -3.94
CA SER A 76 -10.86 -9.68 -4.77
C SER A 76 -10.27 -9.31 -6.12
N PRO A 77 -10.71 -10.00 -7.19
CA PRO A 77 -10.83 -9.39 -8.50
C PRO A 77 -12.12 -8.55 -8.67
N SER A 78 -13.10 -8.57 -7.74
CA SER A 78 -14.42 -7.91 -7.95
C SER A 78 -14.91 -6.93 -6.88
N ALA A 79 -14.28 -6.78 -5.71
CA ALA A 79 -14.60 -5.69 -4.78
C ALA A 79 -13.77 -4.44 -5.10
N LYS A 80 -13.74 -4.04 -6.37
CA LYS A 80 -13.60 -2.62 -6.66
C LYS A 80 -14.95 -2.03 -6.26
N PRO A 81 -15.07 -1.26 -5.16
CA PRO A 81 -16.23 -0.39 -5.09
C PRO A 81 -16.13 0.49 -6.34
N GLU A 82 -17.19 0.46 -7.14
CA GLU A 82 -17.45 1.37 -8.25
C GLU A 82 -17.52 2.80 -7.69
N PHE A 83 -16.37 3.34 -7.28
CA PHE A 83 -16.22 4.75 -7.04
C PHE A 83 -15.94 5.35 -8.40
N THR A 84 -17.04 5.80 -9.02
CA THR A 84 -17.05 6.80 -10.08
C THR A 84 -15.87 7.75 -9.89
N GLN A 85 -14.97 7.77 -10.87
CA GLN A 85 -13.95 8.81 -10.96
C GLN A 85 -14.68 10.15 -11.13
N GLY A 86 -14.93 10.81 -10.02
CA GLY A 86 -15.45 12.16 -9.98
C GLY A 86 -14.73 12.89 -8.86
N ILE A 87 -14.27 14.10 -9.18
CA ILE A 87 -13.76 15.11 -8.25
C ILE A 87 -12.24 14.99 -7.97
N PHE A 88 -11.45 15.23 -9.03
CA PHE A 88 -10.33 16.17 -8.95
C PHE A 88 -10.47 17.15 -10.11
N ALA A 89 -11.26 18.20 -9.90
CA ALA A 89 -11.27 19.46 -10.64
C ALA A 89 -11.90 20.52 -9.74
#